data_AF-A0A8S1JCL3-F1
#
_entry.id   AF-A0A8S1JCL3-F1
#
_cell.length_a   1.000
_cell.length_b   1.000
_cell.length_c   1.000
_cell.angle_alpha   90.00
_cell.angle_beta   90.00
_cell.angle_gamma   90.00
#
_symmetry.space_group_name_H-M   'P 1'
#
loop_
_entity.id
_entity.type
_entity.pdbx_description
1 polymer ?
#
loop_
_entity_poly.entity_id
_entity_poly.type
_entity_poly.pdbx_seq_one_letter_code
_entity_poly.pdbx_strand_id
1 'polypeptide(L)'
;MLHTLAAAPRAPSLKPFLEYVELESRNLKDECPSAVAPDGALLEYETLELRVHPPNVEIDNEGDEGATIVTVDSVNRPGTLVQLVQCLTGLGLRISQARISSDRGWFVDDFHVTDADGGKVTDERKLSAIRKVLTVERAPLAEADSAVLELAGEDCPGLLADVHMLLAQSGFDVQSAAVWTHKQKVGFAMSVSQAGKPVDYAKLETVRQVLLTMLGGHGQGVALVHRVRGSVHLERKLHVLLLEEERKRLCLSQGCSGVYKPAPPSPRPVPGMGMRLPHRSPKHSYPEVTIKAMPRLGYWLVKVVCGDRDKLLFDIACTLADMDYDVYHGSVDCGSDGRTAYLEFYIRPRFQEVEWDEARVEILKYLLETAIQRRFPRGLKVHVQPQASQGSLGAFMQAVKEGDLCVTRAKVRRQVPGRAPGHTFYLLAADGSMPCPSQVQAACCRLGGELVLERGVDGGSSDESVGGAHREERNFCYSFQERQRSQEWEDNSSSSTASTASISL
;
A
#
# COMPACT_ATOMS: atom_id res chain seq x y z
N MET A 1 -13.72 -13.80 -25.18
CA MET A 1 -13.66 -13.45 -26.62
C MET A 1 -12.41 -12.62 -26.88
N LEU A 2 -11.28 -13.27 -27.18
CA LEU A 2 -10.04 -12.62 -27.56
C LEU A 2 -10.02 -12.46 -29.08
N HIS A 3 -10.61 -11.37 -29.59
CA HIS A 3 -10.55 -11.04 -31.01
C HIS A 3 -9.82 -9.72 -31.25
N THR A 4 -8.64 -9.88 -31.86
CA THR A 4 -8.00 -8.95 -32.80
C THR A 4 -7.20 -7.79 -32.19
N LEU A 5 -6.03 -8.19 -31.67
CA LEU A 5 -4.80 -7.40 -31.54
C LEU A 5 -4.27 -6.94 -32.92
N ALA A 6 -4.92 -5.95 -33.52
CA ALA A 6 -4.28 -5.10 -34.52
C ALA A 6 -3.96 -3.77 -33.82
N ALA A 7 -2.67 -3.53 -33.61
CA ALA A 7 -2.16 -2.36 -32.91
C ALA A 7 -2.56 -1.07 -33.63
N ALA A 8 -3.62 -0.41 -33.15
CA ALA A 8 -3.70 1.04 -33.29
C ALA A 8 -2.67 1.63 -32.31
N PRO A 9 -1.72 2.47 -32.77
CA PRO A 9 -0.82 3.14 -31.85
C PRO A 9 -1.67 4.03 -30.95
N ARG A 10 -1.60 3.78 -29.63
CA ARG A 10 -2.03 4.76 -28.64
C ARG A 10 -1.26 6.05 -28.96
N ALA A 11 -1.94 7.19 -29.08
CA ALA A 11 -1.23 8.46 -29.05
C ALA A 11 -0.42 8.48 -27.75
N PRO A 12 0.92 8.49 -27.79
CA PRO A 12 1.72 8.49 -26.58
C PRO A 12 1.34 9.76 -25.84
N SER A 13 0.86 9.63 -24.60
CA SER A 13 0.86 10.78 -23.72
C SER A 13 2.31 11.22 -23.62
N LEU A 14 2.68 12.36 -24.20
CA LEU A 14 4.08 12.83 -24.26
C LEU A 14 4.63 13.28 -22.89
N LYS A 15 3.87 13.07 -21.80
CA LYS A 15 4.19 13.55 -20.46
C LYS A 15 4.23 12.41 -19.44
N PRO A 16 5.21 12.40 -18.51
CA PRO A 16 5.25 11.48 -17.37
C PRO A 16 3.95 11.52 -16.56
N PHE A 17 3.58 10.41 -15.92
CA PHE A 17 2.33 10.31 -15.15
C PHE A 17 2.17 11.46 -14.13
N LEU A 18 3.24 11.78 -13.39
CA LEU A 18 3.22 12.86 -12.39
C LEU A 18 2.99 14.24 -13.03
N GLU A 19 3.62 14.50 -14.17
CA GLU A 19 3.47 15.75 -14.91
C GLU A 19 2.08 15.87 -15.54
N TYR A 20 1.53 14.76 -16.07
CA TYR A 20 0.16 14.70 -16.58
C TYR A 20 -0.85 15.06 -15.49
N VAL A 21 -0.74 14.45 -14.30
CA VAL A 21 -1.62 14.75 -13.16
C VAL A 21 -1.49 16.20 -12.70
N GLU A 22 -0.28 16.76 -12.69
CA GLU A 22 -0.06 18.17 -12.35
C GLU A 22 -0.67 19.13 -13.39
N LEU A 23 -0.52 18.83 -14.68
CA LEU A 23 -1.13 19.61 -15.76
C LEU A 23 -2.65 19.52 -15.76
N GLU A 24 -3.22 18.33 -15.60
CA GLU A 24 -4.67 18.13 -15.47
C GLU A 24 -5.21 18.93 -14.28
N SER A 25 -4.45 19.00 -13.18
CA SER A 25 -4.78 19.82 -12.00
C SER A 25 -4.65 21.33 -12.21
N ARG A 26 -3.84 21.77 -13.19
CA ARG A 26 -3.74 23.18 -13.60
C ARG A 26 -4.81 23.55 -14.63
N ASN A 27 -5.11 22.68 -15.59
CA ASN A 27 -6.11 22.87 -16.64
C ASN A 27 -7.54 22.96 -16.10
N LEU A 28 -7.81 22.49 -14.88
CA LEU A 28 -9.09 22.74 -14.19
C LEU A 28 -9.25 24.18 -13.67
N LYS A 29 -8.18 25.00 -13.69
CA LYS A 29 -8.21 26.41 -13.25
C LYS A 29 -8.40 27.40 -14.40
N ASP A 30 -8.10 27.00 -15.62
CA ASP A 30 -8.24 27.83 -16.83
C ASP A 30 -9.29 27.18 -17.75
N GLU A 31 -10.04 27.98 -18.49
CA GLU A 31 -11.10 27.53 -19.40
C GLU A 31 -10.62 26.41 -20.35
N CYS A 32 -11.54 25.48 -20.65
CA CYS A 32 -11.38 24.23 -21.39
C CYS A 32 -10.16 24.14 -22.34
N PRO A 33 -9.36 23.05 -22.28
CA PRO A 33 -8.35 22.77 -23.31
C PRO A 33 -9.01 22.69 -24.68
N SER A 34 -8.40 23.32 -25.68
CA SER A 34 -8.78 23.15 -27.08
C SER A 34 -8.56 21.70 -27.48
N ALA A 35 -9.64 20.96 -27.78
CA ALA A 35 -9.62 19.57 -28.33
C ALA A 35 -8.93 19.45 -29.70
N VAL A 36 -8.22 20.50 -30.10
CA VAL A 36 -7.56 20.71 -31.37
C VAL A 36 -6.15 21.18 -31.07
N ALA A 37 -5.16 20.42 -31.54
CA ALA A 37 -3.76 20.78 -31.51
C ALA A 37 -3.49 22.05 -32.35
N PRO A 38 -2.36 22.76 -32.14
CA PRO A 38 -2.05 24.01 -32.86
C PRO A 38 -1.98 23.87 -34.39
N ASP A 39 -1.84 22.65 -34.89
CA ASP A 39 -1.82 22.28 -36.32
C ASP A 39 -3.22 21.92 -36.87
N GLY A 40 -4.28 22.00 -36.05
CA GLY A 40 -5.65 21.71 -36.45
C GLY A 40 -6.07 20.24 -36.27
N ALA A 41 -5.20 19.37 -35.74
CA ALA A 41 -5.55 17.97 -35.50
C ALA A 41 -6.40 17.81 -34.23
N LEU A 42 -7.46 17.00 -34.28
CA LEU A 42 -8.23 16.66 -33.09
C LEU A 42 -7.37 15.79 -32.15
N LEU A 43 -7.29 16.20 -30.89
CA LEU A 43 -6.69 15.38 -29.85
C LEU A 43 -7.68 14.25 -29.51
N GLU A 44 -7.52 13.08 -30.14
CA GLU A 44 -8.44 11.93 -30.03
C GLU A 44 -8.84 11.66 -28.58
N TYR A 45 -7.86 11.72 -27.68
CA TYR A 45 -8.05 11.54 -26.26
C TYR A 45 -9.01 12.57 -25.64
N GLU A 46 -8.82 13.86 -25.90
CA GLU A 46 -9.69 14.95 -25.38
C GLU A 46 -11.10 14.89 -26.00
N THR A 47 -11.23 14.45 -27.25
CA THR A 47 -12.54 14.23 -27.88
C THR A 47 -13.27 13.00 -27.33
N LEU A 48 -12.55 11.96 -26.89
CA LEU A 48 -13.12 10.80 -26.20
C LEU A 48 -13.51 11.14 -24.76
N GLU A 49 -12.71 11.97 -24.09
CA GLU A 49 -13.03 12.49 -22.75
C GLU A 49 -14.37 13.22 -22.74
N LEU A 50 -14.64 14.07 -23.71
CA LEU A 50 -15.92 14.79 -23.79
C LEU A 50 -17.14 13.87 -23.98
N ARG A 51 -16.95 12.62 -24.43
CA ARG A 51 -18.04 11.69 -24.78
C ARG A 51 -18.36 10.66 -23.70
N VAL A 52 -17.42 10.38 -22.79
CA VAL A 52 -17.50 9.26 -21.84
C VAL A 52 -17.22 9.72 -20.39
N HIS A 53 -17.28 11.04 -20.15
CA HIS A 53 -17.23 11.60 -18.80
C HIS A 53 -18.63 11.94 -18.29
N PRO A 54 -18.97 11.53 -17.05
CA PRO A 54 -18.15 10.81 -16.06
C PRO A 54 -18.01 9.30 -16.34
N PRO A 55 -16.99 8.62 -15.76
CA PRO A 55 -16.82 7.17 -15.89
C PRO A 55 -18.03 6.41 -15.33
N ASN A 56 -18.42 5.33 -16.02
CA ASN A 56 -19.52 4.47 -15.62
C ASN A 56 -19.02 3.48 -14.57
N VAL A 57 -19.74 3.38 -13.45
CA VAL A 57 -19.37 2.51 -12.33
C VAL A 57 -20.56 1.64 -11.98
N GLU A 58 -20.43 0.37 -12.33
CA GLU A 58 -21.38 -0.67 -11.96
C GLU A 58 -20.88 -1.39 -10.72
N ILE A 59 -21.79 -1.67 -9.79
CA ILE A 59 -21.48 -2.44 -8.60
C ILE A 59 -22.47 -3.59 -8.56
N ASP A 60 -21.92 -4.79 -8.59
CA ASP A 60 -22.65 -6.04 -8.50
C ASP A 60 -22.34 -6.74 -7.17
N ASN A 61 -23.41 -6.99 -6.41
CA ASN A 61 -23.39 -7.68 -5.13
C ASN A 61 -24.11 -9.03 -5.19
N GLU A 62 -24.39 -9.56 -6.37
CA GLU A 62 -25.02 -10.86 -6.60
C GLU A 62 -24.08 -11.84 -7.33
N GLY A 63 -23.19 -11.36 -8.21
CA GLY A 63 -22.33 -12.21 -9.05
C GLY A 63 -21.25 -13.04 -8.34
N ASP A 64 -20.89 -12.71 -7.10
CA ASP A 64 -19.90 -13.44 -6.28
C ASP A 64 -20.38 -13.52 -4.83
N GLU A 65 -20.41 -14.72 -4.22
CA GLU A 65 -20.86 -14.88 -2.83
C GLU A 65 -19.91 -14.23 -1.80
N GLY A 66 -18.62 -14.14 -2.12
CA GLY A 66 -17.57 -13.71 -1.19
C GLY A 66 -17.11 -12.27 -1.37
N ALA A 67 -17.38 -11.63 -2.51
CA ALA A 67 -16.90 -10.29 -2.82
C ALA A 67 -17.95 -9.42 -3.51
N THR A 68 -17.73 -8.10 -3.45
CA THR A 68 -18.45 -7.10 -4.23
C THR A 68 -17.70 -6.88 -5.53
N ILE A 69 -18.36 -6.99 -6.68
CA ILE A 69 -17.74 -6.74 -7.98
C ILE A 69 -17.96 -5.27 -8.32
N VAL A 70 -16.89 -4.57 -8.63
CA VAL A 70 -16.92 -3.18 -9.11
C VAL A 70 -16.36 -3.16 -10.52
N THR A 71 -17.24 -2.90 -11.49
CA THR A 71 -16.89 -2.74 -12.90
C THR A 71 -16.81 -1.26 -13.22
N VAL A 72 -15.70 -0.85 -13.83
CA VAL A 72 -15.44 0.54 -14.18
C VAL A 72 -15.17 0.65 -15.68
N ASP A 73 -16.05 1.36 -16.39
CA ASP A 73 -15.85 1.74 -17.78
C ASP A 73 -15.43 3.21 -17.86
N SER A 74 -14.27 3.45 -18.45
CA SER A 74 -13.73 4.80 -18.57
C SER A 74 -12.85 4.97 -19.82
N VAL A 75 -12.53 6.22 -20.13
CA VAL A 75 -11.50 6.54 -21.13
C VAL A 75 -10.14 6.11 -20.57
N ASN A 76 -9.31 5.50 -21.42
CA ASN A 76 -7.99 5.03 -21.04
C ASN A 76 -6.97 6.18 -20.91
N ARG A 77 -7.02 6.87 -19.77
CA ARG A 77 -6.10 7.94 -19.37
C ARG A 77 -4.76 7.42 -18.88
N PRO A 78 -3.65 8.15 -19.10
CA PRO A 78 -2.40 7.91 -18.39
C PRO A 78 -2.64 7.86 -16.88
N GLY A 79 -2.52 6.65 -16.31
CA GLY A 79 -2.66 6.43 -14.89
C GLY A 79 -4.09 6.26 -14.35
N THR A 80 -5.10 6.01 -15.21
CA THR A 80 -6.46 5.62 -14.76
C THR A 80 -6.40 4.47 -13.75
N LEU A 81 -5.67 3.39 -14.07
CA LEU A 81 -5.51 2.24 -13.17
C LEU A 81 -4.98 2.65 -11.78
N VAL A 82 -3.97 3.53 -11.76
CA VAL A 82 -3.37 4.02 -10.52
C VAL A 82 -4.37 4.81 -9.70
N GLN A 83 -5.18 5.66 -10.36
CA GLN A 83 -6.22 6.46 -9.71
C GLN A 83 -7.34 5.59 -9.14
N LEU A 84 -7.83 4.59 -9.90
CA LEU A 84 -8.87 3.67 -9.45
C LEU A 84 -8.41 2.86 -8.25
N VAL A 85 -7.23 2.25 -8.34
CA VAL A 85 -6.66 1.47 -7.24
C VAL A 85 -6.35 2.36 -6.03
N GLN A 86 -5.93 3.62 -6.24
CA GLN A 86 -5.81 4.62 -5.16
C GLN A 86 -7.16 4.90 -4.48
N CYS A 87 -8.23 5.08 -5.24
CA CYS A 87 -9.56 5.33 -4.69
C CYS A 87 -10.07 4.15 -3.86
N LEU A 88 -10.01 2.93 -4.42
CA LEU A 88 -10.42 1.70 -3.71
C LEU A 88 -9.62 1.50 -2.42
N THR A 89 -8.30 1.65 -2.49
CA THR A 89 -7.42 1.47 -1.31
C THR A 89 -7.57 2.61 -0.29
N GLY A 90 -7.91 3.82 -0.73
CA GLY A 90 -8.24 4.98 0.10
C GLY A 90 -9.54 4.79 0.88
N LEU A 91 -10.53 4.12 0.27
CA LEU A 91 -11.77 3.68 0.93
C LEU A 91 -11.55 2.53 1.92
N GLY A 92 -10.35 1.95 1.95
CA GLY A 92 -9.99 0.85 2.84
C GLY A 92 -10.48 -0.51 2.34
N LEU A 93 -10.75 -0.64 1.04
CA LEU A 93 -11.12 -1.89 0.40
C LEU A 93 -9.89 -2.72 0.07
N ARG A 94 -10.06 -4.04 0.12
CA ARG A 94 -9.09 -5.03 -0.39
C ARG A 94 -9.54 -5.51 -1.75
N ILE A 95 -8.59 -5.76 -2.64
CA ILE A 95 -8.84 -6.30 -3.98
C ILE A 95 -8.32 -7.75 -3.96
N SER A 96 -9.23 -8.71 -4.08
CA SER A 96 -8.89 -10.14 -4.11
C SER A 96 -8.69 -10.66 -5.53
N GLN A 97 -9.48 -10.13 -6.47
CA GLN A 97 -9.34 -10.45 -7.89
C GLN A 97 -9.52 -9.19 -8.72
N ALA A 98 -8.84 -9.14 -9.86
CA ALA A 98 -9.04 -8.07 -10.83
C ALA A 98 -8.79 -8.55 -12.26
N ARG A 99 -9.60 -8.06 -13.20
CA ARG A 99 -9.37 -8.15 -14.63
C ARG A 99 -9.23 -6.74 -15.16
N ILE A 100 -8.07 -6.44 -15.72
CA ILE A 100 -7.73 -5.10 -16.22
C ILE A 100 -7.63 -5.20 -17.73
N SER A 101 -8.31 -4.32 -18.46
CA SER A 101 -8.25 -4.30 -19.92
C SER A 101 -8.32 -2.89 -20.47
N SER A 102 -7.31 -2.53 -21.23
CA SER A 102 -7.13 -1.20 -21.79
C SER A 102 -6.91 -1.30 -23.30
N ASP A 103 -8.00 -1.51 -24.06
CA ASP A 103 -7.97 -1.68 -25.52
C ASP A 103 -8.63 -0.50 -26.25
N ARG A 104 -8.09 -0.10 -27.40
CA ARG A 104 -8.66 0.92 -28.32
C ARG A 104 -9.12 2.23 -27.68
N GLY A 105 -8.41 2.72 -26.66
CA GLY A 105 -8.75 3.95 -25.94
C GLY A 105 -9.83 3.79 -24.86
N TRP A 106 -10.37 2.58 -24.71
CA TRP A 106 -11.29 2.19 -23.64
C TRP A 106 -10.55 1.50 -22.51
N PHE A 107 -11.09 1.64 -21.32
CA PHE A 107 -10.56 1.08 -20.09
C PHE A 107 -11.72 0.44 -19.34
N VAL A 108 -11.76 -0.89 -19.33
CA VAL A 108 -12.81 -1.70 -18.71
C VAL A 108 -12.15 -2.64 -17.72
N ASP A 109 -12.38 -2.36 -16.45
CA ASP A 109 -11.76 -3.08 -15.35
C ASP A 109 -12.81 -3.62 -14.38
N ASP A 110 -12.65 -4.89 -14.02
CA ASP A 110 -13.44 -5.56 -12.99
C ASP A 110 -12.58 -5.76 -11.75
N PHE A 111 -13.07 -5.33 -10.59
CA PHE A 111 -12.43 -5.50 -9.30
C PHE A 111 -13.34 -6.25 -8.33
N HIS A 112 -12.90 -7.40 -7.83
CA HIS A 112 -13.55 -8.08 -6.72
C HIS A 112 -13.00 -7.49 -5.43
N VAL A 113 -13.85 -6.77 -4.70
CA VAL A 113 -13.48 -6.03 -3.49
C VAL A 113 -14.16 -6.56 -2.25
N THR A 114 -13.41 -6.52 -1.15
CA THR A 114 -13.89 -6.82 0.21
C THR A 114 -13.54 -5.67 1.15
N ASP A 115 -14.20 -5.63 2.30
CA ASP A 115 -13.86 -4.67 3.35
C ASP A 115 -12.56 -5.03 4.09
N ALA A 116 -12.21 -4.24 5.10
CA ALA A 116 -11.00 -4.45 5.89
C ALA A 116 -11.02 -5.74 6.74
N ASP A 117 -12.19 -6.33 6.94
CA ASP A 117 -12.40 -7.57 7.69
C ASP A 117 -12.46 -8.78 6.74
N GLY A 118 -12.40 -8.55 5.42
CA GLY A 118 -12.47 -9.57 4.38
C GLY A 118 -13.89 -9.98 4.02
N GLY A 119 -14.90 -9.25 4.53
CA GLY A 119 -16.30 -9.45 4.21
C GLY A 119 -16.72 -8.69 2.95
N LYS A 120 -17.85 -9.11 2.39
CA LYS A 120 -18.49 -8.42 1.27
C LYS A 120 -18.97 -7.03 1.69
N VAL A 121 -18.87 -6.04 0.80
CA VAL A 121 -19.32 -4.68 1.09
C VAL A 121 -20.83 -4.60 0.87
N THR A 122 -21.59 -4.71 1.96
CA THR A 122 -23.07 -4.66 1.92
C THR A 122 -23.64 -3.34 2.44
N ASP A 123 -22.82 -2.52 3.11
CA ASP A 123 -23.25 -1.22 3.63
C ASP A 123 -23.50 -0.23 2.48
N GLU A 124 -24.77 0.12 2.27
CA GLU A 124 -25.21 1.09 1.25
C GLU A 124 -24.49 2.43 1.32
N ARG A 125 -24.06 2.87 2.51
CA ARG A 125 -23.29 4.12 2.65
C ARG A 125 -21.90 3.98 2.04
N LYS A 126 -21.26 2.83 2.23
CA LYS A 126 -19.95 2.53 1.62
C LYS A 126 -20.10 2.33 0.11
N LEU A 127 -21.13 1.61 -0.35
CA LEU A 127 -21.41 1.42 -1.78
C LEU A 127 -21.65 2.76 -2.49
N SER A 128 -22.47 3.62 -1.89
CA SER A 128 -22.70 4.98 -2.38
C SER A 128 -21.41 5.81 -2.40
N ALA A 129 -20.54 5.65 -1.40
CA ALA A 129 -19.24 6.31 -1.37
C ALA A 129 -18.30 5.80 -2.48
N ILE A 130 -18.30 4.49 -2.77
CA ILE A 130 -17.54 3.89 -3.87
C ILE A 130 -18.00 4.50 -5.20
N ARG A 131 -19.30 4.45 -5.50
CA ARG A 131 -19.85 5.07 -6.72
C ARG A 131 -19.47 6.54 -6.80
N LYS A 132 -19.67 7.31 -5.72
CA LYS A 132 -19.38 8.74 -5.72
C LYS A 132 -17.90 9.04 -5.95
N VAL A 133 -16.99 8.31 -5.33
CA VAL A 133 -15.53 8.55 -5.46
C VAL A 133 -15.02 8.14 -6.84
N LEU A 134 -15.59 7.10 -7.44
CA LEU A 134 -15.17 6.61 -8.75
C LEU A 134 -15.84 7.36 -9.92
N THR A 135 -17.08 7.84 -9.76
CA THR A 135 -17.84 8.58 -10.80
C THR A 135 -17.60 10.09 -10.77
N VAL A 136 -17.42 10.69 -9.59
CA VAL A 136 -17.18 12.14 -9.50
C VAL A 136 -15.70 12.40 -9.65
N GLU A 137 -15.29 12.93 -10.79
CA GLU A 137 -14.03 13.68 -10.88
C GLU A 137 -14.06 14.76 -9.80
N ARG A 138 -13.26 14.53 -8.75
CA ARG A 138 -12.99 15.51 -7.69
C ARG A 138 -14.26 16.19 -7.20
N ALA A 139 -15.00 15.53 -6.30
CA ALA A 139 -15.72 16.33 -5.31
C ALA A 139 -14.72 17.39 -4.81
N PRO A 140 -15.06 18.69 -4.76
CA PRO A 140 -14.20 19.70 -4.15
C PRO A 140 -14.07 19.31 -2.68
N LEU A 141 -13.10 18.44 -2.42
CA LEU A 141 -12.75 17.95 -1.12
C LEU A 141 -12.16 19.15 -0.44
N ALA A 142 -12.96 19.76 0.43
CA ALA A 142 -12.70 20.88 1.32
C ALA A 142 -11.47 21.74 0.98
N GLU A 143 -11.71 23.05 0.80
CA GLU A 143 -10.73 24.13 0.61
C GLU A 143 -9.67 24.29 1.73
N ALA A 144 -9.47 23.28 2.58
CA ALA A 144 -8.40 23.28 3.57
C ALA A 144 -7.06 23.02 2.88
N ASP A 145 -6.30 24.09 2.66
CA ASP A 145 -4.86 23.99 2.39
C ASP A 145 -4.22 23.13 3.49
N SER A 146 -3.71 21.97 3.10
CA SER A 146 -2.99 21.06 4.00
C SER A 146 -1.50 21.16 3.69
N ALA A 147 -0.71 21.39 4.74
CA ALA A 147 0.74 21.31 4.62
C ALA A 147 1.17 19.85 4.71
N VAL A 148 1.93 19.40 3.73
CA VAL A 148 2.43 18.03 3.65
C VAL A 148 3.95 18.06 3.72
N LEU A 149 4.51 17.24 4.60
CA LEU A 149 5.93 16.99 4.73
C LEU A 149 6.26 15.61 4.14
N GLU A 150 7.26 15.57 3.29
CA GLU A 150 7.84 14.34 2.75
C GLU A 150 9.30 14.28 3.14
N LEU A 151 9.65 13.26 3.92
CA LEU A 151 10.96 13.11 4.54
C LEU A 151 11.53 11.74 4.18
N ALA A 152 12.77 11.67 3.70
CA ALA A 152 13.46 10.40 3.52
C ALA A 152 14.91 10.51 3.98
N GLY A 153 15.46 9.42 4.49
CA GLY A 153 16.81 9.44 5.02
C GLY A 153 17.25 8.10 5.60
N GLU A 154 18.35 8.14 6.33
CA GLU A 154 18.80 6.99 7.11
C GLU A 154 17.95 6.82 8.36
N ASP A 155 17.53 5.58 8.59
CA ASP A 155 16.75 5.24 9.77
C ASP A 155 17.67 5.11 10.98
N CYS A 156 17.31 5.79 12.06
CA CYS A 156 18.02 5.79 13.33
C CYS A 156 17.02 5.53 14.47
N PRO A 157 17.38 4.76 15.50
CA PRO A 157 16.52 4.56 16.67
C PRO A 157 16.02 5.90 17.25
N GLY A 158 14.72 6.01 17.49
CA GLY A 158 14.09 7.21 18.04
C GLY A 158 13.85 8.37 17.04
N LEU A 159 14.29 8.25 15.78
CA LEU A 159 14.15 9.32 14.77
C LEU A 159 12.71 9.79 14.59
N LEU A 160 11.74 8.87 14.49
CA LEU A 160 10.32 9.22 14.36
C LEU A 160 9.81 10.05 15.57
N ALA A 161 10.28 9.71 16.77
CA ALA A 161 9.92 10.45 17.97
C ALA A 161 10.52 11.86 17.95
N ASP A 162 11.78 12.00 17.55
CA ASP A 162 12.44 13.30 17.46
C ASP A 162 11.80 14.20 16.39
N VAL A 163 11.45 13.64 15.23
CA VAL A 163 10.71 14.35 14.18
C VAL A 163 9.36 14.85 14.71
N HIS A 164 8.61 14.00 15.40
CA HIS A 164 7.32 14.37 15.98
C HIS A 164 7.47 15.47 17.05
N MET A 165 8.46 15.34 17.93
CA MET A 165 8.73 16.31 18.99
C MET A 165 9.14 17.67 18.44
N LEU A 166 9.99 17.71 17.42
CA LEU A 166 10.39 18.96 16.76
C LEU A 166 9.18 19.69 16.15
N LEU A 167 8.27 18.96 15.51
CA LEU A 167 7.04 19.52 14.97
C LEU A 167 6.15 20.09 16.09
N ALA A 168 5.94 19.33 17.16
CA ALA A 168 5.13 19.74 18.29
C ALA A 168 5.70 20.98 19.01
N GLN A 169 7.01 21.03 19.25
CA GLN A 169 7.71 22.19 19.83
C GLN A 169 7.64 23.41 18.91
N SER A 170 7.59 23.19 17.61
CA SER A 170 7.38 24.23 16.61
C SER A 170 5.91 24.64 16.47
N GLY A 171 5.00 24.04 17.24
CA GLY A 171 3.58 24.32 17.25
C GLY A 171 2.82 23.73 16.07
N PHE A 172 3.37 22.70 15.41
CA PHE A 172 2.70 21.94 14.35
C PHE A 172 2.20 20.61 14.88
N ASP A 173 0.93 20.32 14.62
CA ASP A 173 0.27 19.07 14.97
C ASP A 173 0.22 18.13 13.76
N VAL A 174 0.59 16.87 13.96
CA VAL A 174 0.50 15.83 12.92
C VAL A 174 -0.95 15.33 12.83
N GLN A 175 -1.62 15.60 11.71
CA GLN A 175 -3.00 15.16 11.49
C GLN A 175 -3.08 13.74 10.97
N SER A 176 -2.21 13.40 10.00
CA SER A 176 -2.08 12.04 9.49
C SER A 176 -0.67 11.79 9.01
N ALA A 177 -0.21 10.56 9.12
CA ALA A 177 1.13 10.17 8.72
C ALA A 177 1.18 8.74 8.22
N ALA A 178 2.00 8.50 7.21
CA ALA A 178 2.44 7.20 6.77
C ALA A 178 3.97 7.16 6.92
N VAL A 179 4.48 6.10 7.55
CA VAL A 179 5.92 5.93 7.80
C VAL A 179 6.31 4.51 7.44
N TRP A 180 7.36 4.33 6.63
CA TRP A 180 7.91 3.02 6.25
C TRP A 180 9.42 3.00 6.45
N THR A 181 9.94 1.92 7.04
CA THR A 181 11.38 1.65 7.12
C THR A 181 11.72 0.45 6.23
N HIS A 182 12.75 0.56 5.41
CA HIS A 182 13.23 -0.53 4.56
C HIS A 182 14.73 -0.40 4.29
N LYS A 183 15.50 -1.50 4.45
CA LYS A 183 16.96 -1.54 4.19
C LYS A 183 17.73 -0.37 4.86
N GLN A 184 17.46 -0.09 6.14
CA GLN A 184 18.04 1.03 6.93
C GLN A 184 17.71 2.45 6.41
N LYS A 185 16.77 2.56 5.49
CA LYS A 185 16.19 3.84 5.07
C LYS A 185 14.81 3.99 5.66
N VAL A 186 14.42 5.22 5.94
CA VAL A 186 13.08 5.58 6.38
C VAL A 186 12.48 6.59 5.41
N GLY A 187 11.17 6.48 5.21
CA GLY A 187 10.36 7.49 4.55
C GLY A 187 9.19 7.88 5.45
N PHE A 188 8.90 9.17 5.50
CA PHE A 188 7.73 9.75 6.16
C PHE A 188 6.95 10.59 5.15
N ALA A 189 5.64 10.39 5.09
CA ALA A 189 4.71 11.29 4.43
C ALA A 189 3.66 11.68 5.47
N MET A 190 3.60 12.96 5.85
CA MET A 190 2.71 13.43 6.91
C MET A 190 2.01 14.74 6.56
N SER A 191 0.74 14.86 6.94
CA SER A 191 0.04 16.13 6.93
C SER A 191 0.11 16.79 8.29
N VAL A 192 0.43 18.08 8.29
CA VAL A 192 0.57 18.90 9.50
C VAL A 192 -0.38 20.08 9.46
N SER A 193 -0.76 20.53 10.65
CA SER A 193 -1.58 21.73 10.84
C SER A 193 -1.10 22.56 12.00
N GLN A 194 -1.65 23.76 12.12
CA GLN A 194 -1.38 24.67 13.20
C GLN A 194 -2.69 25.01 13.92
N ALA A 195 -2.74 24.82 15.24
CA ALA A 195 -3.97 24.99 16.01
C ALA A 195 -4.55 26.41 15.83
N GLY A 196 -5.81 26.48 15.37
CA GLY A 196 -6.59 27.73 15.29
C GLY A 196 -6.10 28.76 14.26
N LYS A 197 -5.13 28.43 13.39
CA LYS A 197 -4.60 29.36 12.38
C LYS A 197 -4.13 28.65 11.10
N PRO A 198 -4.03 29.37 9.97
CA PRO A 198 -3.36 28.85 8.78
C PRO A 198 -1.91 28.45 9.10
N VAL A 199 -1.40 27.45 8.37
CA VAL A 199 -0.02 26.96 8.55
C VAL A 199 0.97 28.07 8.17
N ASP A 200 1.87 28.39 9.11
CA ASP A 200 3.02 29.26 8.86
C ASP A 200 4.11 28.51 8.08
N TYR A 201 4.13 28.73 6.76
CA TYR A 201 5.10 28.09 5.86
C TYR A 201 6.54 28.59 6.07
N ALA A 202 6.76 29.81 6.54
CA ALA A 202 8.11 30.31 6.81
C ALA A 202 8.72 29.60 8.03
N LYS A 203 7.91 29.41 9.08
CA LYS A 203 8.30 28.59 10.22
C LYS A 203 8.49 27.13 9.83
N LEU A 204 7.59 26.57 9.01
CA LEU A 204 7.69 25.19 8.55
C LEU A 204 8.95 24.94 7.71
N GLU A 205 9.36 25.91 6.89
CA GLU A 205 10.60 25.86 6.12
C GLU A 205 11.85 25.89 7.03
N THR A 206 11.78 26.64 8.13
CA THR A 206 12.84 26.60 9.17
C THR A 206 12.94 25.21 9.81
N VAL A 207 11.79 24.61 10.14
CA VAL A 207 11.73 23.24 10.67
C VAL A 207 12.24 22.22 9.65
N ARG A 208 11.93 22.41 8.35
CA ARG A 208 12.41 21.56 7.25
C ARG A 208 13.93 21.45 7.24
N GLN A 209 14.65 22.54 7.48
CA GLN A 209 16.11 22.52 7.49
C GLN A 209 16.70 21.74 8.67
N VAL A 210 16.06 21.83 9.85
CA VAL A 210 16.45 21.02 11.02
C VAL A 210 16.17 19.54 10.74
N LEU A 211 14.99 19.22 10.19
CA LEU A 211 14.64 17.86 9.80
C LEU A 211 15.62 17.27 8.79
N LEU A 212 16.03 18.06 7.78
CA LEU A 212 17.01 17.63 6.79
C LEU A 212 18.35 17.23 7.45
N THR A 213 18.75 17.98 8.48
CA THR A 213 19.98 17.69 9.24
C THR A 213 19.85 16.38 10.02
N MET A 214 18.68 16.11 10.60
CA MET A 214 18.39 14.85 11.31
C MET A 214 18.37 13.62 10.40
N LEU A 215 17.93 13.77 9.14
CA LEU A 215 17.71 12.68 8.19
C LEU A 215 18.97 12.26 7.41
N GLY A 216 20.03 13.07 7.45
CA GLY A 216 21.16 12.94 6.53
C GLY A 216 22.50 13.21 7.18
N GLY A 217 22.90 12.41 8.17
CA GLY A 217 24.24 12.49 8.79
C GLY A 217 25.43 12.57 7.80
N HIS A 218 25.22 12.18 6.52
CA HIS A 218 26.16 12.31 5.40
C HIS A 218 25.63 13.09 4.16
N GLY A 219 24.62 13.95 4.30
CA GLY A 219 24.16 14.87 3.24
C GLY A 219 23.23 14.27 2.17
N GLN A 220 22.64 13.10 2.39
CA GLN A 220 21.75 12.42 1.42
C GLN A 220 20.26 12.41 1.82
N GLY A 221 19.88 13.09 2.91
CA GLY A 221 18.48 13.18 3.33
C GLY A 221 17.62 14.01 2.36
N VAL A 222 16.32 13.74 2.35
CA VAL A 222 15.30 14.49 1.62
C VAL A 222 14.31 15.05 2.64
N ALA A 223 14.01 16.34 2.54
CA ALA A 223 12.94 16.97 3.31
C ALA A 223 12.23 17.98 2.40
N LEU A 224 10.99 17.69 2.04
CA LEU A 224 10.15 18.51 1.15
C LEU A 224 8.92 19.00 1.91
N VAL A 225 8.51 20.23 1.60
CA VAL A 225 7.28 20.85 2.10
C VAL A 225 6.41 21.18 0.90
N HIS A 226 5.18 20.68 0.92
CA HIS A 226 4.19 20.95 -0.11
C HIS A 226 2.95 21.61 0.49
N ARG A 227 2.46 22.66 -0.16
CA ARG A 227 1.10 23.18 0.05
C ARG A 227 0.17 22.42 -0.88
N VAL A 228 -0.72 21.61 -0.32
CA VAL A 228 -1.65 20.81 -1.13
C VAL A 228 -3.08 21.23 -0.83
N ARG A 229 -3.89 21.37 -1.89
CA ARG A 229 -5.33 21.57 -1.80
C ARG A 229 -6.04 20.23 -1.97
N GLY A 230 -7.01 19.96 -1.11
CA GLY A 230 -7.80 18.73 -1.14
C GLY A 230 -7.14 17.53 -0.48
N SER A 231 -7.63 16.33 -0.79
CA SER A 231 -7.18 15.09 -0.16
C SER A 231 -5.81 14.65 -0.66
N VAL A 232 -4.92 14.29 0.27
CA VAL A 232 -3.57 13.80 -0.04
C VAL A 232 -3.49 12.30 0.23
N HIS A 233 -3.12 11.51 -0.78
CA HIS A 233 -2.86 10.09 -0.60
C HIS A 233 -1.43 9.86 -0.07
N LEU A 234 -1.24 9.96 1.25
CA LEU A 234 0.09 9.88 1.88
C LEU A 234 0.86 8.59 1.56
N GLU A 235 0.17 7.45 1.43
CA GLU A 235 0.83 6.19 1.03
C GLU A 235 1.35 6.23 -0.42
N ARG A 236 0.73 7.04 -1.30
CA ARG A 236 1.20 7.23 -2.68
C ARG A 236 2.46 8.10 -2.68
N LYS A 237 2.47 9.19 -1.92
CA LYS A 237 3.67 10.04 -1.74
C LYS A 237 4.84 9.25 -1.21
N LEU A 238 4.61 8.44 -0.17
CA LEU A 238 5.63 7.58 0.40
C LEU A 238 6.15 6.52 -0.59
N HIS A 239 5.27 5.97 -1.45
CA HIS A 239 5.65 5.06 -2.53
C HIS A 239 6.62 5.72 -3.52
N VAL A 240 6.30 6.94 -3.98
CA VAL A 240 7.15 7.72 -4.91
C VAL A 240 8.49 8.04 -4.25
N LEU A 241 8.46 8.62 -3.05
CA LEU A 241 9.65 9.04 -2.32
C LEU A 241 10.67 7.91 -2.15
N LEU A 242 10.20 6.74 -1.71
CA LEU A 242 11.07 5.58 -1.52
C LEU A 242 11.49 4.92 -2.84
N LEU A 243 10.71 5.09 -3.92
CA LEU A 243 11.11 4.62 -5.24
C LEU A 243 12.25 5.48 -5.79
N GLU A 244 12.17 6.81 -5.63
CA GLU A 244 13.22 7.74 -6.02
C GLU A 244 14.53 7.49 -5.27
N GLU A 245 14.48 7.20 -3.98
CA GLU A 245 15.66 6.84 -3.19
C GLU A 245 16.34 5.57 -3.71
N GLU A 246 15.57 4.54 -4.06
CA GLU A 246 16.12 3.32 -4.69
C GLU A 246 16.69 3.61 -6.08
N ARG A 247 16.05 4.48 -6.88
CA ARG A 247 16.58 4.90 -8.19
C ARG A 247 17.91 5.64 -8.05
N LYS A 248 18.01 6.61 -7.14
CA LYS A 248 19.27 7.34 -6.86
C LYS A 248 20.38 6.36 -6.48
N ARG A 249 20.09 5.38 -5.63
CA ARG A 249 21.04 4.33 -5.25
C ARG A 249 21.54 3.52 -6.45
N LEU A 250 20.63 3.14 -7.35
CA LEU A 250 21.00 2.43 -8.57
C LEU A 250 21.90 3.30 -9.47
N CYS A 251 21.57 4.58 -9.66
CA CYS A 251 22.41 5.51 -10.44
C CYS A 251 23.80 5.70 -9.83
N LEU A 252 23.90 5.86 -8.51
CA LEU A 252 25.20 5.96 -7.81
C LEU A 252 26.06 4.71 -7.99
N SER A 253 25.44 3.53 -8.05
CA SER A 253 26.15 2.27 -8.32
C SER A 253 26.68 2.14 -9.75
N GLN A 254 26.08 2.84 -10.73
CA GLN A 254 26.47 2.81 -12.13
C GLN A 254 27.68 3.72 -12.45
N GLY A 255 28.03 4.66 -11.57
CA GLY A 255 29.20 5.54 -11.72
C GLY A 255 30.56 4.85 -11.59
N CYS A 256 30.59 3.60 -11.12
CA CYS A 256 31.81 2.79 -10.93
C CYS A 256 31.75 1.53 -11.80
N SER A 257 32.25 1.62 -13.04
CA SER A 257 32.23 0.59 -14.10
C SER A 257 30.84 0.29 -14.67
N GLY A 258 30.70 0.49 -15.99
CA GLY A 258 29.45 0.41 -16.76
C GLY A 258 28.85 -0.99 -16.93
N VAL A 259 28.82 -1.79 -15.88
CA VAL A 259 28.05 -3.04 -15.80
C VAL A 259 27.33 -3.03 -14.46
N TYR A 260 26.01 -2.81 -14.48
CA TYR A 260 25.17 -3.06 -13.33
C TYR A 260 25.30 -4.54 -12.95
N LYS A 261 26.07 -4.83 -11.89
CA LYS A 261 25.91 -6.08 -11.15
C LYS A 261 24.85 -5.80 -10.09
N PRO A 262 23.64 -6.39 -10.17
CA PRO A 262 22.70 -6.28 -9.08
C PRO A 262 23.43 -6.69 -7.80
N ALA A 263 23.27 -5.90 -6.74
CA ALA A 263 23.62 -6.38 -5.41
C ALA A 263 22.96 -7.75 -5.28
N PRO A 264 23.68 -8.80 -4.86
CA PRO A 264 23.10 -10.14 -4.80
C PRO A 264 21.77 -10.01 -4.06
N PRO A 265 20.70 -10.66 -4.56
CA PRO A 265 19.42 -10.66 -3.83
C PRO A 265 19.78 -10.98 -2.39
N SER A 266 19.33 -10.14 -1.46
CA SER A 266 19.62 -10.27 -0.03
C SER A 266 19.66 -11.76 0.30
N PRO A 267 20.82 -12.30 0.76
CA PRO A 267 21.15 -13.70 0.58
C PRO A 267 19.95 -14.56 0.92
N ARG A 268 19.51 -15.36 -0.06
CA ARG A 268 18.56 -16.44 0.24
C ARG A 268 19.17 -17.19 1.42
N PRO A 269 18.48 -17.31 2.57
CA PRO A 269 19.05 -18.05 3.68
C PRO A 269 19.36 -19.44 3.15
N VAL A 270 20.64 -19.81 3.22
CA VAL A 270 21.09 -21.12 2.80
C VAL A 270 20.34 -22.13 3.69
N PRO A 271 19.58 -23.09 3.13
CA PRO A 271 18.98 -24.13 3.94
C PRO A 271 20.13 -24.96 4.52
N GLY A 272 20.42 -24.79 5.82
CA GLY A 272 21.35 -25.68 6.52
C GLY A 272 22.52 -25.05 7.28
N MET A 273 22.69 -23.72 7.34
CA MET A 273 23.69 -23.11 8.21
C MET A 273 23.03 -22.26 9.32
N GLY A 274 23.17 -22.75 10.56
CA GLY A 274 22.34 -22.40 11.69
C GLY A 274 22.54 -20.98 12.23
N MET A 275 21.55 -20.13 12.01
CA MET A 275 20.85 -19.42 13.08
C MET A 275 19.36 -19.44 12.73
N ARG A 276 18.60 -20.36 13.34
CA ARG A 276 17.14 -20.34 13.25
C ARG A 276 16.66 -19.14 14.07
N LEU A 277 16.36 -18.01 13.41
CA LEU A 277 15.45 -17.03 13.99
C LEU A 277 14.12 -17.77 14.22
N PRO A 278 13.56 -17.82 15.43
CA PRO A 278 12.48 -18.76 15.74
C PRO A 278 11.21 -18.58 14.89
N HIS A 279 10.98 -17.41 14.29
CA HIS A 279 9.71 -17.10 13.63
C HIS A 279 9.92 -16.35 12.31
N ARG A 280 9.99 -17.08 11.18
CA ARG A 280 9.73 -16.50 9.84
C ARG A 280 8.37 -16.99 9.38
N SER A 281 7.37 -16.09 9.37
CA SER A 281 6.05 -16.41 8.84
C SER A 281 6.11 -16.72 7.34
N PRO A 282 5.25 -17.61 6.80
CA PRO A 282 5.09 -17.85 5.35
C PRO A 282 4.76 -16.58 4.54
N LYS A 283 4.29 -15.52 5.20
CA LYS A 283 4.01 -14.18 4.62
C LYS A 283 5.27 -13.38 4.30
N HIS A 284 6.45 -13.90 4.65
CA HIS A 284 7.76 -13.40 4.20
C HIS A 284 8.32 -14.14 2.98
N SER A 285 7.46 -14.74 2.16
CA SER A 285 7.87 -15.19 0.84
C SER A 285 8.38 -13.98 0.05
N TYR A 286 9.63 -14.07 -0.41
CA TYR A 286 10.18 -13.08 -1.32
C TYR A 286 9.29 -13.04 -2.55
N PRO A 287 8.89 -11.84 -3.03
CA PRO A 287 8.17 -11.75 -4.28
C PRO A 287 9.04 -12.31 -5.40
N GLU A 288 8.48 -13.21 -6.20
CA GLU A 288 9.10 -13.70 -7.41
C GLU A 288 8.52 -12.91 -8.58
N VAL A 289 9.36 -12.07 -9.17
CA VAL A 289 9.01 -11.28 -10.35
C VAL A 289 9.73 -11.87 -11.56
N THR A 290 8.97 -12.25 -12.58
CA THR A 290 9.51 -12.69 -13.88
C THR A 290 9.00 -11.77 -14.97
N ILE A 291 9.88 -11.38 -15.88
CA ILE A 291 9.56 -10.49 -17.00
C ILE A 291 9.99 -11.21 -18.27
N LYS A 292 9.10 -11.27 -19.27
CA LYS A 292 9.36 -11.94 -20.55
C LYS A 292 8.95 -11.06 -21.72
N ALA A 293 9.78 -10.97 -22.75
CA ALA A 293 9.37 -10.37 -24.02
C ALA A 293 8.30 -11.24 -24.69
N MET A 294 7.27 -10.61 -25.24
CA MET A 294 6.27 -11.24 -26.09
C MET A 294 6.26 -10.54 -27.47
N PRO A 295 7.26 -10.78 -28.34
CA PRO A 295 7.47 -9.99 -29.56
C PRO A 295 6.27 -10.02 -30.52
N ARG A 296 5.60 -11.18 -30.63
CA ARG A 296 4.42 -11.35 -31.50
C ARG A 296 3.24 -10.48 -31.09
N LEU A 297 3.13 -10.14 -29.81
CA LEU A 297 2.05 -9.33 -29.27
C LEU A 297 2.52 -7.88 -29.01
N GLY A 298 3.82 -7.62 -29.11
CA GLY A 298 4.43 -6.33 -28.78
C GLY A 298 4.25 -5.96 -27.31
N TYR A 299 4.36 -6.91 -26.38
CA TYR A 299 4.26 -6.63 -24.93
C TYR A 299 5.44 -7.21 -24.17
N TRP A 300 5.67 -6.70 -22.96
CA TRP A 300 6.37 -7.45 -21.92
C TRP A 300 5.35 -8.05 -20.97
N LEU A 301 5.52 -9.33 -20.63
CA LEU A 301 4.71 -10.03 -19.65
C LEU A 301 5.44 -10.00 -18.31
N VAL A 302 4.88 -9.29 -17.34
CA VAL A 302 5.32 -9.30 -15.95
C VAL A 302 4.45 -10.27 -15.18
N LYS A 303 5.06 -11.30 -14.58
CA LYS A 303 4.39 -12.17 -13.62
C LYS A 303 4.96 -11.93 -12.23
N VAL A 304 4.08 -11.75 -11.27
CA VAL A 304 4.42 -11.59 -9.85
C VAL A 304 3.74 -12.70 -9.08
N VAL A 305 4.54 -13.50 -8.37
CA VAL A 305 4.05 -14.50 -7.43
C VAL A 305 4.58 -14.16 -6.06
N CYS A 306 3.69 -13.91 -5.11
CA CYS A 306 4.10 -13.58 -3.75
C CYS A 306 3.00 -13.90 -2.75
N GLY A 307 3.31 -13.80 -1.45
CA GLY A 307 2.27 -13.88 -0.43
C GLY A 307 1.24 -12.75 -0.61
N ASP A 308 -0.05 -13.10 -0.57
CA ASP A 308 -1.15 -12.13 -0.69
C ASP A 308 -1.09 -11.10 0.44
N ARG A 309 -1.37 -9.85 0.11
CA ARG A 309 -1.23 -8.73 1.02
C ARG A 309 -2.10 -7.54 0.61
N ASP A 310 -2.50 -6.80 1.64
CA ASP A 310 -3.23 -5.55 1.47
C ASP A 310 -2.48 -4.62 0.51
N LYS A 311 -3.20 -4.20 -0.54
CA LYS A 311 -2.76 -3.20 -1.50
C LYS A 311 -1.58 -3.67 -2.38
N LEU A 312 -1.45 -4.97 -2.60
CA LEU A 312 -0.44 -5.52 -3.53
C LEU A 312 -0.57 -4.94 -4.94
N LEU A 313 -1.79 -4.93 -5.49
CA LEU A 313 -2.07 -4.34 -6.81
C LEU A 313 -1.68 -2.86 -6.88
N PHE A 314 -1.90 -2.11 -5.79
CA PHE A 314 -1.51 -0.71 -5.71
C PHE A 314 -0.02 -0.51 -5.90
N ASP A 315 0.82 -1.31 -5.21
CA ASP A 315 2.28 -1.15 -5.30
C ASP A 315 2.80 -1.48 -6.69
N ILE A 316 2.25 -2.53 -7.30
CA ILE A 316 2.65 -2.96 -8.64
C ILE A 316 2.21 -1.91 -9.67
N ALA A 317 0.93 -1.51 -9.66
CA ALA A 317 0.41 -0.51 -10.59
C ALA A 317 1.13 0.84 -10.46
N CYS A 318 1.39 1.30 -9.23
CA CYS A 318 2.15 2.54 -9.01
C CYS A 318 3.59 2.41 -9.51
N THR A 319 4.28 1.31 -9.21
CA THR A 319 5.66 1.10 -9.68
C THR A 319 5.75 1.05 -11.20
N LEU A 320 4.82 0.35 -11.87
CA LEU A 320 4.78 0.30 -13.34
C LEU A 320 4.56 1.69 -13.94
N ALA A 321 3.60 2.45 -13.42
CA ALA A 321 3.31 3.80 -13.89
C ALA A 321 4.49 4.76 -13.66
N ASP A 322 5.14 4.70 -12.50
CA ASP A 322 6.30 5.54 -12.16
C ASP A 322 7.57 5.21 -12.95
N MET A 323 7.64 3.98 -13.46
CA MET A 323 8.70 3.53 -14.35
C MET A 323 8.33 3.72 -15.82
N ASP A 324 7.26 4.48 -16.09
CA ASP A 324 6.76 4.81 -17.43
C ASP A 324 6.34 3.59 -18.25
N TYR A 325 5.71 2.62 -17.60
CA TYR A 325 5.04 1.50 -18.27
C TYR A 325 3.52 1.63 -18.18
N ASP A 326 2.85 1.38 -19.31
CA ASP A 326 1.40 1.24 -19.39
C ASP A 326 0.99 -0.22 -19.28
N VAL A 327 -0.01 -0.49 -18.44
CA VAL A 327 -0.68 -1.79 -18.36
C VAL A 327 -1.79 -1.83 -19.41
N TYR A 328 -1.77 -2.84 -20.28
CA TYR A 328 -2.80 -3.06 -21.30
C TYR A 328 -3.77 -4.17 -20.91
N HIS A 329 -3.23 -5.25 -20.34
CA HIS A 329 -4.03 -6.32 -19.77
C HIS A 329 -3.44 -6.71 -18.43
N GLY A 330 -4.29 -7.00 -17.47
CA GLY A 330 -3.90 -7.41 -16.14
C GLY A 330 -4.83 -8.47 -15.60
N SER A 331 -4.25 -9.39 -14.85
CA SER A 331 -4.94 -10.43 -14.11
C SER A 331 -4.41 -10.43 -12.70
N VAL A 332 -5.29 -10.35 -11.72
CA VAL A 332 -4.96 -10.47 -10.31
C VAL A 332 -5.83 -11.57 -9.75
N ASP A 333 -5.20 -12.58 -9.18
CA ASP A 333 -5.88 -13.69 -8.54
C ASP A 333 -5.17 -13.98 -7.21
N CYS A 334 -5.77 -13.51 -6.11
CA CYS A 334 -5.39 -13.93 -4.78
C CYS A 334 -6.04 -15.29 -4.51
N GLY A 335 -5.23 -16.35 -4.36
CA GLY A 335 -5.69 -17.73 -4.30
C GLY A 335 -6.77 -17.96 -3.23
N SER A 336 -7.59 -19.00 -3.41
CA SER A 336 -8.67 -19.35 -2.46
C SER A 336 -8.17 -19.70 -1.05
N ASP A 337 -6.87 -20.00 -0.91
CA ASP A 337 -6.21 -20.18 0.37
C ASP A 337 -5.91 -18.86 1.10
N GLY A 338 -6.03 -17.73 0.40
CA GLY A 338 -5.73 -16.37 0.87
C GLY A 338 -4.25 -16.15 1.19
N ARG A 339 -3.35 -17.01 0.70
CA ARG A 339 -1.93 -16.99 1.06
C ARG A 339 -1.03 -16.59 -0.08
N THR A 340 -1.35 -17.00 -1.30
CA THR A 340 -0.53 -16.70 -2.48
C THR A 340 -1.32 -15.86 -3.46
N ALA A 341 -0.73 -14.77 -3.92
CA ALA A 341 -1.26 -13.95 -4.98
C ALA A 341 -0.48 -14.18 -6.26
N TYR A 342 -1.22 -14.36 -7.34
CA TYR A 342 -0.73 -14.49 -8.71
C TYR A 342 -1.19 -13.29 -9.50
N LEU A 343 -0.22 -12.51 -10.00
CA LEU A 343 -0.52 -11.34 -10.81
C LEU A 343 0.22 -11.41 -12.13
N GLU A 344 -0.48 -11.14 -13.22
CA GLU A 344 0.08 -11.10 -14.56
C GLU A 344 -0.30 -9.78 -15.24
N PHE A 345 0.69 -9.06 -15.75
CA PHE A 345 0.49 -7.79 -16.45
C PHE A 345 1.18 -7.79 -17.81
N TYR A 346 0.44 -7.41 -18.84
CA TYR A 346 0.96 -7.14 -20.17
C TYR A 346 1.23 -5.64 -20.26
N ILE A 347 2.50 -5.29 -20.33
CA ILE A 347 2.96 -3.90 -20.27
C ILE A 347 3.68 -3.47 -21.54
N ARG A 348 3.66 -2.16 -21.81
CA ARG A 348 4.52 -1.51 -22.82
C ARG A 348 5.19 -0.28 -22.22
N PRO A 349 6.42 0.07 -22.64
CA PRO A 349 6.97 1.40 -22.36
C PRO A 349 6.04 2.49 -22.91
N ARG A 350 5.87 3.59 -22.15
CA ARG A 350 4.99 4.71 -22.52
C ARG A 350 5.57 5.56 -23.65
N PHE A 351 6.87 5.84 -23.60
CA PHE A 351 7.55 6.81 -24.49
C PHE A 351 8.48 6.19 -25.52
N GLN A 352 8.68 4.88 -25.45
CA GLN A 352 9.73 4.19 -26.21
C GLN A 352 9.13 3.01 -26.96
N GLU A 353 9.82 2.57 -28.00
CA GLU A 353 9.46 1.34 -28.68
C GLU A 353 9.53 0.14 -27.72
N VAL A 354 8.77 -0.91 -28.05
CA VAL A 354 8.76 -2.16 -27.29
C VAL A 354 9.97 -3.00 -27.67
N GLU A 355 11.16 -2.45 -27.43
CA GLU A 355 12.43 -3.17 -27.57
C GLU A 355 12.82 -3.80 -26.25
N TRP A 356 13.42 -4.98 -26.30
CA TRP A 356 13.90 -5.67 -25.10
C TRP A 356 15.25 -5.10 -24.65
N ASP A 357 15.33 -4.69 -23.38
CA ASP A 357 16.55 -4.20 -22.74
C ASP A 357 16.73 -4.90 -21.40
N GLU A 358 17.76 -5.75 -21.30
CA GLU A 358 18.03 -6.57 -20.12
C GLU A 358 18.35 -5.73 -18.88
N ALA A 359 19.05 -4.60 -19.03
CA ALA A 359 19.34 -3.70 -17.91
C ALA A 359 18.07 -3.04 -17.38
N ARG A 360 17.18 -2.60 -18.28
CA ARG A 360 15.86 -2.05 -17.90
C ARG A 360 14.97 -3.09 -17.24
N VAL A 361 15.00 -4.32 -17.73
CA VAL A 361 14.24 -5.45 -17.15
C VAL A 361 14.72 -5.75 -15.73
N GLU A 362 16.03 -5.83 -15.52
CA GLU A 362 16.59 -6.08 -14.18
C GLU A 362 16.28 -4.94 -13.20
N ILE A 363 16.37 -3.68 -13.65
CA ILE A 363 15.97 -2.52 -12.84
C ILE A 363 14.48 -2.60 -12.50
N LEU A 364 13.60 -2.84 -13.48
CA LEU A 364 12.16 -2.92 -13.25
C LEU A 364 11.81 -4.04 -12.28
N LYS A 365 12.42 -5.22 -12.46
CA LYS A 365 12.27 -6.38 -11.57
C LYS A 365 12.67 -6.03 -10.13
N TYR A 366 13.85 -5.46 -9.94
CA TYR A 366 14.35 -5.04 -8.63
C TYR A 366 13.41 -4.04 -7.94
N LEU A 367 12.90 -3.06 -8.69
CA LEU A 367 12.01 -2.03 -8.15
C LEU A 367 10.64 -2.59 -7.78
N LEU A 368 10.09 -3.52 -8.58
CA LEU A 368 8.86 -4.24 -8.25
C LEU A 368 9.01 -5.07 -6.98
N GLU A 369 10.08 -5.87 -6.89
CA GLU A 369 10.36 -6.68 -5.69
C GLU A 369 10.53 -5.79 -4.45
N THR A 370 11.27 -4.70 -4.57
CA THR A 370 11.50 -3.74 -3.48
C THR A 370 10.21 -3.02 -3.05
N ALA A 371 9.37 -2.63 -4.02
CA ALA A 371 8.08 -2.00 -3.74
C ALA A 371 7.11 -2.92 -2.99
N ILE A 372 7.13 -4.21 -3.33
CA ILE A 372 6.31 -5.24 -2.65
C ILE A 372 6.86 -5.53 -1.23
N GLN A 373 8.19 -5.56 -1.07
CA GLN A 373 8.85 -5.85 0.20
C GLN A 373 8.68 -4.72 1.24
N ARG A 374 8.80 -3.45 0.83
CA ARG A 374 8.69 -2.31 1.76
C ARG A 374 7.31 -2.17 2.42
N ARG A 375 6.27 -2.78 1.86
CA ARG A 375 4.93 -2.80 2.48
C ARG A 375 4.77 -3.87 3.56
N PHE A 376 5.83 -4.63 3.87
CA PHE A 376 5.87 -5.56 4.99
C PHE A 376 6.85 -5.08 6.08
N PRO A 377 6.37 -4.30 7.05
CA PRO A 377 7.19 -3.97 8.21
C PRO A 377 7.49 -5.22 9.04
N ARG A 378 8.70 -5.28 9.58
CA ARG A 378 9.04 -6.27 10.61
C ARG A 378 8.52 -5.77 11.96
N GLY A 379 8.00 -6.66 12.79
CA GLY A 379 7.67 -6.33 14.18
C GLY A 379 6.21 -6.54 14.56
N LEU A 380 5.93 -6.29 15.84
CA LEU A 380 4.63 -6.46 16.46
C LEU A 380 3.66 -5.38 15.96
N LYS A 381 2.53 -5.80 15.39
CA LYS A 381 1.44 -4.91 14.98
C LYS A 381 0.68 -4.47 16.22
N VAL A 382 0.53 -3.16 16.37
CA VAL A 382 -0.15 -2.51 17.50
C VAL A 382 -1.21 -1.59 16.94
N HIS A 383 -2.46 -1.81 17.33
CA HIS A 383 -3.55 -0.87 17.06
C HIS A 383 -3.86 -0.11 18.34
N VAL A 384 -3.79 1.20 18.27
CA VAL A 384 -4.04 2.08 19.41
C VAL A 384 -5.19 3.02 19.06
N GLN A 385 -6.22 3.03 19.90
CA GLN A 385 -7.32 3.97 19.82
C GLN A 385 -7.18 4.97 20.97
N PRO A 386 -6.85 6.25 20.71
CA PRO A 386 -6.76 7.23 21.78
C PRO A 386 -8.13 7.51 22.37
N GLN A 387 -8.20 7.54 23.71
CA GLN A 387 -9.37 8.02 24.42
C GLN A 387 -9.41 9.56 24.40
N ALA A 388 -10.61 10.13 24.31
CA ALA A 388 -10.87 11.52 23.94
C ALA A 388 -10.28 12.61 24.86
N SER A 389 -9.58 12.27 25.95
CA SER A 389 -9.15 13.24 26.96
C SER A 389 -7.81 12.97 27.67
N GLN A 390 -7.05 11.91 27.35
CA GLN A 390 -5.91 11.51 28.23
C GLN A 390 -4.53 11.32 27.57
N GLY A 391 -4.39 11.25 26.25
CA GLY A 391 -3.08 11.00 25.64
C GLY A 391 -2.77 11.84 24.41
N SER A 392 -1.53 12.33 24.33
CA SER A 392 -0.99 12.93 23.12
C SER A 392 -0.18 11.90 22.35
N LEU A 393 -0.19 11.97 21.02
CA LEU A 393 0.70 11.18 20.16
C LEU A 393 2.17 11.36 20.57
N GLY A 394 2.54 12.54 21.08
CA GLY A 394 3.87 12.83 21.61
C GLY A 394 4.23 12.00 22.83
N ALA A 395 3.32 11.79 23.77
CA ALA A 395 3.57 10.96 24.95
C ALA A 395 3.83 9.49 24.59
N PHE A 396 3.13 8.97 23.57
CA PHE A 396 3.38 7.64 23.02
C PHE A 396 4.73 7.56 22.32
N MET A 397 5.03 8.50 21.41
CA MET A 397 6.31 8.51 20.71
C MET A 397 7.50 8.62 21.67
N GLN A 398 7.34 9.40 22.74
CA GLN A 398 8.33 9.51 23.81
C GLN A 398 8.49 8.18 24.57
N ALA A 399 7.39 7.48 24.88
CA ALA A 399 7.46 6.17 25.54
C ALA A 399 8.09 5.08 24.65
N VAL A 400 7.82 5.12 23.34
CA VAL A 400 8.48 4.26 22.35
C VAL A 400 10.00 4.50 22.36
N LYS A 401 10.42 5.77 22.39
CA LYS A 401 11.84 6.13 22.47
C LYS A 401 12.48 5.71 23.81
N GLU A 402 11.82 5.95 24.94
CA GLU A 402 12.29 5.55 26.28
C GLU A 402 12.33 4.04 26.48
N GLY A 403 11.47 3.30 25.78
CA GLY A 403 11.39 1.84 25.84
C GLY A 403 12.34 1.11 24.88
N ASP A 404 13.26 1.82 24.23
CA ASP A 404 14.15 1.28 23.18
C ASP A 404 13.38 0.54 22.07
N LEU A 405 12.23 1.09 21.68
CA LEU A 405 11.39 0.56 20.62
C LEU A 405 11.60 1.34 19.32
N CYS A 406 11.68 0.62 18.20
CA CYS A 406 11.79 1.16 16.86
C CYS A 406 10.49 0.97 16.09
N VAL A 407 10.00 2.02 15.44
CA VAL A 407 8.79 1.98 14.62
C VAL A 407 9.17 1.68 13.18
N THR A 408 8.85 0.48 12.70
CA THR A 408 9.13 0.08 11.32
C THR A 408 8.03 0.50 10.34
N ARG A 409 6.82 0.70 10.86
CA ARG A 409 5.72 1.32 10.14
C ARG A 409 4.76 2.02 11.06
N ALA A 410 4.25 3.15 10.61
CA ALA A 410 3.15 3.85 11.27
C ALA A 410 2.09 4.27 10.26
N LYS A 411 0.84 4.19 10.69
CA LYS A 411 -0.31 4.82 10.04
C LYS A 411 -1.07 5.61 11.10
N VAL A 412 -0.87 6.92 11.09
CA VAL A 412 -1.53 7.87 11.96
C VAL A 412 -2.71 8.47 11.19
N ARG A 413 -3.90 8.51 11.81
CA ARG A 413 -5.13 9.02 11.22
C ARG A 413 -5.68 10.12 12.12
N ARG A 414 -6.30 11.13 11.50
CA ARG A 414 -6.95 12.22 12.22
C ARG A 414 -8.16 11.71 12.99
N GLN A 415 -8.39 12.26 14.18
CA GLN A 415 -9.63 12.09 14.91
C GLN A 415 -10.78 12.68 14.10
N VAL A 416 -11.76 11.84 13.76
CA VAL A 416 -13.01 12.28 13.13
C VAL A 416 -14.08 12.32 14.22
N PRO A 417 -14.87 13.40 14.34
CA PRO A 417 -15.98 13.42 15.29
C PRO A 417 -16.88 12.19 15.15
N GLY A 418 -17.14 11.48 16.25
CA GLY A 418 -17.96 10.26 16.25
C GLY A 418 -17.21 8.96 15.89
N ARG A 419 -15.90 8.98 15.61
CA ARG A 419 -15.08 7.78 15.38
C ARG A 419 -13.70 7.91 16.03
N ALA A 420 -13.35 7.01 16.95
CA ALA A 420 -12.01 6.97 17.53
C ALA A 420 -10.96 6.71 16.43
N PRO A 421 -9.90 7.52 16.31
CA PRO A 421 -8.88 7.30 15.29
C PRO A 421 -8.04 6.08 15.68
N GLY A 422 -8.19 4.97 14.97
CA GLY A 422 -7.25 3.87 15.10
C GLY A 422 -5.90 4.25 14.47
N HIS A 423 -4.88 4.38 15.30
CA HIS A 423 -3.49 4.41 14.86
C HIS A 423 -2.95 2.99 14.77
N THR A 424 -2.18 2.70 13.72
CA THR A 424 -1.52 1.40 13.58
C THR A 424 -0.01 1.60 13.56
N PHE A 425 0.70 0.90 14.43
CA PHE A 425 2.16 0.89 14.50
C PHE A 425 2.69 -0.54 14.35
N TYR A 426 3.90 -0.67 13.83
CA TYR A 426 4.68 -1.90 13.84
C TYR A 426 5.97 -1.63 14.59
N LEU A 427 6.19 -2.39 15.67
CA LEU A 427 7.25 -2.13 16.64
C LEU A 427 8.26 -3.27 16.69
N LEU A 428 9.54 -2.93 16.74
CA LEU A 428 10.66 -3.81 17.07
C LEU A 428 11.38 -3.27 18.31
N ALA A 429 12.17 -4.11 18.97
CA ALA A 429 13.21 -3.62 19.87
C ALA A 429 14.36 -2.97 19.06
N ALA A 430 15.17 -2.13 19.71
CA ALA A 430 16.30 -1.42 19.09
C ALA A 430 17.33 -2.35 18.44
N ASP A 431 17.47 -3.58 18.94
CA ASP A 431 18.33 -4.63 18.38
C ASP A 431 17.70 -5.38 17.18
N GLY A 432 16.47 -5.02 16.79
CA GLY A 432 15.71 -5.65 15.72
C GLY A 432 14.97 -6.93 16.11
N SER A 433 14.97 -7.29 17.40
CA SER A 433 14.21 -8.42 17.95
C SER A 433 12.74 -8.05 18.22
N MET A 434 11.92 -9.04 18.58
CA MET A 434 10.53 -8.79 18.94
C MET A 434 10.47 -8.06 20.28
N PRO A 435 9.69 -6.97 20.40
CA PRO A 435 9.67 -6.15 21.59
C PRO A 435 8.98 -6.87 22.75
N CYS A 436 9.39 -6.57 23.98
CA CYS A 436 8.75 -7.14 25.16
C CYS A 436 7.31 -6.62 25.30
N PRO A 437 6.30 -7.47 25.55
CA PRO A 437 4.91 -7.03 25.66
C PRO A 437 4.67 -5.97 26.74
N SER A 438 5.40 -6.00 27.85
CA SER A 438 5.27 -5.00 28.93
C SER A 438 5.74 -3.61 28.50
N GLN A 439 6.81 -3.52 27.69
CA GLN A 439 7.30 -2.26 27.12
C GLN A 439 6.27 -1.65 26.17
N VAL A 440 5.68 -2.49 25.31
CA VAL A 440 4.65 -2.07 24.34
C VAL A 440 3.38 -1.61 25.08
N GLN A 441 2.95 -2.35 26.10
CA GLN A 441 1.80 -1.97 26.93
C GLN A 441 2.04 -0.63 27.63
N ALA A 442 3.22 -0.43 28.24
CA ALA A 442 3.57 0.81 28.90
C ALA A 442 3.54 2.01 27.93
N ALA A 443 3.99 1.82 26.69
CA ALA A 443 3.89 2.85 25.65
C ALA A 443 2.43 3.14 25.26
N CYS A 444 1.61 2.11 25.04
CA CYS A 444 0.19 2.27 24.68
C CYS A 444 -0.60 3.01 25.76
N CYS A 445 -0.35 2.70 27.04
CA CYS A 445 -0.98 3.38 28.17
C CYS A 445 -0.73 4.91 28.16
N ARG A 446 0.41 5.39 27.64
CA ARG A 446 0.69 6.84 27.55
C ARG A 446 -0.15 7.57 26.51
N LEU A 447 -0.68 6.86 25.51
CA LEU A 447 -1.64 7.42 24.57
C LEU A 447 -3.08 7.44 25.14
N GLY A 448 -3.28 6.92 26.36
CA GLY A 448 -4.61 6.64 26.91
C GLY A 448 -5.38 5.63 26.05
N GLY A 449 -4.69 4.80 25.27
CA GLY A 449 -5.29 3.85 24.34
C GLY A 449 -5.17 2.42 24.84
N GLU A 450 -6.21 1.63 24.56
CA GLU A 450 -6.20 0.19 24.80
C GLU A 450 -5.59 -0.53 23.60
N LEU A 451 -4.76 -1.55 23.86
CA LEU A 451 -4.27 -2.44 22.83
C LEU A 451 -5.42 -3.33 22.37
N VAL A 452 -5.94 -3.09 21.16
CA VAL A 452 -7.03 -3.91 20.62
C VAL A 452 -6.46 -5.22 20.09
N LEU A 453 -6.91 -6.34 20.65
CA LEU A 453 -6.64 -7.67 20.15
C LEU A 453 -7.54 -7.93 18.92
N GLU A 454 -6.96 -8.29 17.77
CA GLU A 454 -7.76 -8.78 16.64
C GLU A 454 -8.41 -10.11 17.08
N ARG A 455 -9.72 -10.10 17.39
CA ARG A 455 -10.47 -11.33 17.68
C ARG A 455 -10.56 -12.15 16.39
N GLY A 456 -10.05 -13.38 16.41
CA GLY A 456 -10.48 -14.39 15.46
C GLY A 456 -11.99 -14.55 15.59
N VAL A 457 -12.71 -14.46 14.48
CA VAL A 457 -14.14 -14.75 14.43
C VAL A 457 -14.31 -16.25 14.60
N ASP A 458 -14.46 -16.71 15.83
CA ASP A 458 -15.03 -18.03 16.10
C ASP A 458 -16.52 -17.86 16.40
N GLY A 459 -17.32 -18.53 15.58
CA GLY A 459 -18.78 -18.58 15.66
C GLY A 459 -19.27 -19.12 17.00
N GLY A 460 -20.47 -18.67 17.39
CA GLY A 460 -21.03 -18.90 18.71
C GLY A 460 -21.39 -20.35 19.04
N SER A 461 -21.42 -20.61 20.34
CA SER A 461 -22.52 -21.32 20.99
C SER A 461 -22.50 -20.95 22.47
N SER A 462 -23.66 -20.55 22.98
CA SER A 462 -24.01 -20.47 24.38
C SER A 462 -23.82 -21.84 25.06
N ASP A 463 -23.16 -21.88 26.22
CA ASP A 463 -23.73 -22.57 27.38
C ASP A 463 -23.04 -22.18 28.70
N GLU A 464 -23.85 -22.14 29.75
CA GLU A 464 -23.49 -21.72 31.11
C GLU A 464 -22.74 -22.80 31.92
N SER A 465 -21.95 -22.30 32.87
CA SER A 465 -21.66 -22.85 34.21
C SER A 465 -20.50 -23.84 34.43
N VAL A 466 -19.57 -23.41 35.31
CA VAL A 466 -19.14 -24.01 36.59
C VAL A 466 -17.63 -23.81 36.81
N GLY A 467 -17.29 -23.32 38.00
CA GLY A 467 -16.00 -22.73 38.35
C GLY A 467 -14.84 -23.70 38.59
N GLY A 468 -13.63 -23.13 38.57
CA GLY A 468 -12.38 -23.80 38.89
C GLY A 468 -11.21 -22.84 38.75
N ALA A 469 -10.63 -22.45 39.88
CA ALA A 469 -9.53 -21.49 39.98
C ALA A 469 -8.29 -21.97 39.20
N HIS A 470 -7.96 -21.29 38.10
CA HIS A 470 -6.64 -21.33 37.48
C HIS A 470 -6.25 -19.93 37.01
N ARG A 471 -5.36 -19.31 37.81
CA ARG A 471 -4.36 -18.28 37.46
C ARG A 471 -4.52 -17.68 36.05
N GLU A 472 -5.17 -16.51 36.00
CA GLU A 472 -5.32 -15.67 34.82
C GLU A 472 -3.98 -15.09 34.36
N GLU A 473 -3.21 -15.85 33.59
CA GLU A 473 -2.28 -15.30 32.60
C GLU A 473 -3.00 -15.29 31.25
N ARG A 474 -3.99 -14.42 31.09
CA ARG A 474 -4.70 -14.22 29.81
C ARG A 474 -4.85 -12.74 29.56
N ASN A 475 -4.11 -12.24 28.57
CA ASN A 475 -4.56 -11.29 27.54
C ASN A 475 -3.34 -10.66 26.83
N PHE A 476 -2.64 -11.48 26.05
CA PHE A 476 -1.76 -11.00 24.98
C PHE A 476 -2.19 -11.72 23.71
N CYS A 477 -2.84 -11.04 22.77
CA CYS A 477 -2.99 -11.58 21.42
C CYS A 477 -1.87 -11.04 20.56
N TYR A 478 -0.93 -11.92 20.24
CA TYR A 478 -0.13 -11.79 19.03
C TYR A 478 -1.07 -12.11 17.86
N SER A 479 -1.34 -11.16 16.96
CA SER A 479 -1.92 -11.53 15.68
C SER A 479 -0.81 -12.17 14.82
N PHE A 480 -0.52 -13.45 15.06
CA PHE A 480 -0.09 -14.31 13.97
C PHE A 480 -1.38 -14.77 13.30
N GLN A 481 -1.63 -14.38 12.04
CA GLN A 481 -2.60 -15.13 11.24
C GLN A 481 -1.98 -16.50 10.93
N GLU A 482 -2.05 -17.41 11.90
CA GLU A 482 -1.92 -18.84 11.73
C GLU A 482 -3.32 -19.40 11.44
N ARG A 483 -3.60 -19.70 10.16
CA ARG A 483 -4.50 -20.83 9.87
C ARG A 483 -3.64 -22.09 9.98
N GLN A 484 -3.51 -22.70 11.15
CA GLN A 484 -3.13 -24.10 11.22
C GLN A 484 -4.40 -24.94 11.31
N ARG A 485 -4.66 -25.70 10.24
CA ARG A 485 -5.49 -26.89 10.29
C ARG A 485 -4.70 -27.94 11.06
N SER A 486 -5.30 -28.50 12.11
CA SER A 486 -4.76 -29.61 12.89
C SER A 486 -4.37 -30.81 12.00
N GLN A 487 -3.14 -31.26 12.13
CA GLN A 487 -2.70 -32.66 12.11
C GLN A 487 -2.01 -32.82 13.48
N GLU A 488 -2.36 -33.75 14.36
CA GLU A 488 -2.20 -35.20 14.23
C GLU A 488 -3.08 -35.90 15.29
N TRP A 489 -3.57 -37.09 14.98
CA TRP A 489 -3.40 -38.19 15.93
C TRP A 489 -2.86 -39.39 15.15
N GLU A 490 -1.74 -39.90 15.64
CA GLU A 490 -0.94 -40.98 15.10
C GLU A 490 -1.65 -42.34 15.13
N ASP A 491 -1.14 -43.19 14.23
CA ASP A 491 -1.18 -44.64 14.18
C ASP A 491 -1.52 -45.37 15.49
N ASN A 492 -2.45 -46.32 15.38
CA ASN A 492 -2.25 -47.61 16.04
C ASN A 492 -2.70 -48.74 15.13
N SER A 493 -1.75 -49.62 14.85
CA SER A 493 -1.89 -50.81 14.02
C SER A 493 -2.43 -51.97 14.86
N SER A 494 -3.42 -52.71 14.35
CA SER A 494 -3.47 -54.19 14.33
C SER A 494 -4.89 -54.75 14.10
N SER A 495 -4.98 -55.58 13.06
CA SER A 495 -5.80 -56.79 12.90
C SER A 495 -7.26 -56.83 13.40
N SER A 496 -8.19 -57.05 12.46
CA SER A 496 -8.95 -58.32 12.28
C SER A 496 -10.43 -58.13 11.89
N THR A 497 -10.78 -58.83 10.80
CA THR A 497 -12.06 -59.53 10.52
C THR A 497 -13.41 -58.79 10.43
N ALA A 498 -13.90 -58.74 9.19
CA ALA A 498 -15.17 -59.31 8.70
C ALA A 498 -16.56 -58.68 9.00
N SER A 499 -17.44 -58.86 7.98
CA SER A 499 -18.90 -58.66 7.87
C SER A 499 -19.38 -57.23 7.57
N THR A 500 -19.87 -56.92 6.35
CA THR A 500 -21.19 -57.22 5.75
C THR A 500 -22.37 -56.59 6.51
N ALA A 501 -22.95 -55.51 5.97
CA ALA A 501 -24.39 -55.40 5.64
C ALA A 501 -24.78 -53.97 5.24
N SER A 502 -25.44 -53.90 4.09
CA SER A 502 -26.41 -52.90 3.63
C SER A 502 -27.36 -52.37 4.71
N ILE A 503 -27.84 -51.13 4.56
CA ILE A 503 -29.26 -50.77 4.40
C ILE A 503 -29.40 -49.29 3.99
N SER A 504 -30.27 -49.13 3.00
CA SER A 504 -30.83 -47.93 2.38
C SER A 504 -31.77 -47.13 3.30
N LEU A 505 -31.70 -45.80 3.23
CA LEU A 505 -32.78 -44.90 2.76
C LEU A 505 -32.24 -43.47 2.61
#